data_AF-A0A977LDN3-F1
#
_entry.id   AF-A0A977LDN3-F1
#
_cell.length_a   1.000
_cell.length_b   1.000
_cell.length_c   1.000
_cell.angle_alpha   90.00
_cell.angle_beta   90.00
_cell.angle_gamma   90.00
#
_symmetry.space_group_name_H-M   'P 1'
#
loop_
_entity.id
_entity.type
_entity.pdbx_description
1 polymer ?
#
loop_
_entity_poly.entity_id
_entity_poly.type
_entity_poly.pdbx_seq_one_letter_code
_entity_poly.pdbx_strand_id
1 'polypeptide(L)'
;MVKSEKTVQEQEAIIAEYLLGDTTYRKLGAKHGVDFRSIHHWVTQFQGKPVRKTKPKIKVKDDIPREELPTDVKLLREELRKAKLHNKLLNAIIDIAEGQLKIDIRKKSGTKQ
;
A
#
# COMPACT_ATOMS: atom_id res chain seq x y z
N MET A 1 -22.42 -29.34 19.93
CA MET A 1 -21.12 -28.68 19.69
C MET A 1 -20.66 -28.14 21.03
N VAL A 2 -19.69 -28.80 21.67
CA VAL A 2 -19.26 -28.45 23.03
C VAL A 2 -18.33 -27.24 22.93
N LYS A 3 -18.77 -26.11 23.50
CA LYS A 3 -17.92 -24.93 23.67
C LYS A 3 -16.94 -25.28 24.78
N SER A 4 -15.74 -25.73 24.43
CA SER A 4 -14.69 -25.98 25.41
C SER A 4 -14.20 -24.63 25.95
N GLU A 5 -14.57 -24.30 27.19
CA GLU A 5 -14.05 -23.14 27.92
C GLU A 5 -12.59 -23.42 28.29
N LYS A 6 -11.66 -23.06 27.40
CA LYS A 6 -10.22 -23.13 27.65
C LYS A 6 -9.76 -21.87 28.36
N THR A 7 -8.92 -22.03 29.40
CA THR A 7 -8.37 -20.91 30.18
C THR A 7 -7.51 -20.02 29.28
N VAL A 8 -7.41 -18.72 29.59
CA VAL A 8 -6.63 -17.75 28.80
C VAL A 8 -5.19 -18.22 28.55
N GLN A 9 -4.57 -18.86 29.54
CA GLN A 9 -3.22 -19.42 29.43
C GLN A 9 -3.10 -20.54 28.39
N GLU A 10 -4.11 -21.42 28.29
CA GLU A 10 -4.13 -22.49 27.28
C GLU A 10 -4.29 -21.91 25.87
N GLN A 11 -5.08 -20.83 25.73
CA GLN A 11 -5.26 -20.15 24.44
C GLN A 11 -3.94 -19.52 23.96
N GLU A 12 -3.21 -18.85 24.84
CA GLU A 12 -1.91 -18.26 24.53
C GLU A 12 -0.87 -19.33 24.14
N ALA A 13 -0.86 -20.48 24.83
CA ALA A 13 0.03 -21.59 24.48
C ALA A 13 -0.27 -22.15 23.08
N ILE A 14 -1.55 -22.30 22.73
CA ILE A 14 -1.99 -22.74 21.39
C ILE A 14 -1.60 -21.70 20.32
N ILE A 15 -1.77 -20.41 20.60
CA ILE A 15 -1.34 -19.34 19.69
C ILE A 15 0.17 -19.36 19.49
N ALA A 16 0.95 -19.51 20.56
CA ALA A 16 2.41 -19.60 20.48
C ALA A 16 2.86 -20.81 19.66
N GLU A 17 2.26 -21.98 19.86
CA GLU A 17 2.54 -23.19 19.07
C GLU A 17 2.24 -22.98 17.57
N TYR A 18 1.14 -22.30 17.24
CA TYR A 18 0.80 -21.93 15.87
C TYR A 18 1.81 -20.95 15.25
N LEU A 19 2.27 -19.95 16.00
CA LEU A 19 3.23 -18.97 15.51
C LEU A 19 4.63 -19.54 15.34
N LEU A 20 5.01 -20.53 16.16
CA LEU A 20 6.34 -21.14 16.16
C LEU A 20 6.49 -22.25 15.12
N GLY A 21 5.40 -22.90 14.69
CA GLY A 21 5.46 -24.08 13.83
C GLY A 21 4.58 -24.02 12.58
N ASP A 22 4.98 -24.74 11.53
CA ASP A 22 4.23 -24.93 10.27
C ASP A 22 3.00 -25.86 10.43
N THR A 23 2.25 -25.69 11.51
CA THR A 23 1.06 -26.49 11.80
C THR A 23 -0.20 -25.76 11.36
N THR A 24 -1.18 -26.51 10.88
CA THR A 24 -2.46 -25.92 10.45
C THR A 24 -3.46 -25.89 11.60
N TYR A 25 -4.37 -24.92 11.59
CA TYR A 25 -5.45 -24.80 12.58
C TYR A 25 -6.22 -26.11 12.82
N ARG A 26 -6.37 -26.93 11.77
CA ARG A 26 -7.07 -28.22 11.83
C ARG A 26 -6.27 -29.29 12.60
N LYS A 27 -4.95 -29.32 12.44
CA LYS A 27 -4.08 -30.22 13.21
C LYS A 27 -4.03 -29.81 14.68
N LEU A 28 -3.97 -28.50 14.93
CA LEU A 28 -3.95 -27.93 16.27
C LEU A 28 -5.27 -28.17 17.01
N GLY A 29 -6.40 -28.03 16.31
CA GLY A 29 -7.72 -28.36 16.85
C GLY A 29 -7.90 -29.83 17.19
N ALA A 30 -7.35 -30.74 16.39
CA ALA A 30 -7.35 -32.17 16.70
C ALA A 30 -6.48 -32.52 17.91
N LYS A 31 -5.35 -31.84 18.09
CA LYS A 31 -4.42 -32.04 19.21
C LYS A 31 -4.98 -31.53 20.55
N HIS A 32 -5.60 -30.35 20.53
CA HIS A 32 -6.09 -29.67 21.74
C HIS A 32 -7.60 -29.85 21.99
N GLY A 33 -8.30 -30.55 21.10
CA GLY A 33 -9.75 -30.78 21.20
C GLY A 33 -10.60 -29.52 20.99
N VAL A 34 -10.05 -28.52 20.29
CA VAL A 34 -10.69 -27.21 20.08
C VAL A 34 -11.11 -27.07 18.62
N ASP A 35 -12.27 -26.46 18.36
CA ASP A 35 -12.68 -26.14 16.99
C ASP A 35 -11.69 -25.18 16.33
N PHE A 36 -11.34 -25.46 15.07
CA PHE A 36 -10.36 -24.69 14.31
C PHE A 36 -10.78 -23.22 14.15
N ARG A 37 -12.09 -22.94 14.17
CA ARG A 37 -12.63 -21.57 14.08
C ARG A 37 -12.31 -20.75 15.34
N SER A 38 -12.36 -21.39 16.51
CA SER A 38 -11.99 -20.74 17.77
C SER A 38 -10.51 -20.39 17.78
N ILE A 39 -9.65 -21.30 17.33
CA ILE A 39 -8.20 -21.07 17.21
C ILE A 39 -7.92 -19.93 16.22
N HIS A 40 -8.57 -19.94 15.05
CA HIS A 40 -8.42 -18.86 14.08
C HIS A 40 -8.86 -17.50 14.65
N HIS A 41 -9.95 -17.47 15.42
CA HIS A 41 -10.40 -16.26 16.10
C HIS A 41 -9.36 -15.75 17.10
N TRP A 42 -8.83 -16.61 17.97
CA TRP A 42 -7.80 -16.25 18.95
C TRP A 42 -6.53 -15.72 18.29
N VAL A 43 -6.04 -16.39 17.26
CA VAL A 43 -4.86 -15.96 16.49
C VAL A 43 -5.11 -14.60 15.81
N THR A 44 -6.30 -14.38 15.25
CA THR A 44 -6.66 -13.10 14.61
C THR A 44 -6.78 -11.96 15.62
N GLN A 45 -7.26 -12.22 16.84
CA GLN A 45 -7.26 -11.22 17.92
C GLN A 45 -5.83 -10.92 18.38
N PHE A 46 -4.99 -11.94 18.53
CA PHE A 46 -3.62 -11.82 19.01
C PHE A 46 -2.70 -11.10 18.02
N GLN A 47 -2.77 -11.43 16.72
CA GLN A 47 -1.97 -10.76 15.68
C GLN A 47 -2.41 -9.31 15.41
N GLY A 48 -3.50 -8.86 16.05
CA GLY A 48 -4.16 -7.60 15.72
C GLY A 48 -4.86 -7.70 14.37
N LYS A 49 -5.82 -6.81 14.12
CA LYS A 49 -6.48 -6.74 12.81
C LYS A 49 -5.40 -6.43 11.78
N PRO A 50 -5.07 -7.30 10.80
CA PRO A 50 -4.44 -6.78 9.59
C PRO A 50 -5.42 -5.74 9.09
N VAL A 51 -4.95 -4.52 8.84
CA VAL A 51 -5.77 -3.43 8.31
C VAL A 51 -6.42 -3.97 7.05
N ARG A 52 -7.64 -4.51 7.17
CA ARG A 52 -8.43 -4.90 6.04
C ARG A 52 -8.58 -3.57 5.31
N LYS A 53 -8.04 -3.49 4.09
CA LYS A 53 -8.41 -2.44 3.13
C LYS A 53 -9.88 -2.64 2.71
N THR A 54 -10.78 -2.89 3.65
CA THR A 54 -12.18 -2.57 3.48
C THR A 54 -12.21 -1.06 3.43
N LYS A 55 -12.32 -0.51 2.22
CA LYS A 55 -12.66 0.91 2.02
C LYS A 55 -13.78 1.21 3.01
N PRO A 56 -13.55 2.04 4.04
CA PRO A 56 -14.66 2.44 4.88
C PRO A 56 -15.62 3.16 3.93
N LYS A 57 -16.89 2.70 3.85
CA LYS A 57 -17.97 3.55 3.34
C LYS A 57 -18.16 4.66 4.37
N ILE A 58 -17.21 5.58 4.43
CA ILE A 58 -17.39 6.84 5.12
C ILE A 58 -18.45 7.53 4.29
N LYS A 59 -19.68 7.58 4.81
CA LYS A 59 -20.64 8.59 4.40
C LYS A 59 -20.07 9.92 4.90
N VAL A 60 -19.05 10.44 4.22
CA VAL A 60 -18.66 11.82 4.41
C VAL A 60 -19.83 12.61 3.87
N LYS A 61 -20.48 13.38 4.75
CA LYS A 61 -21.34 14.46 4.32
C LYS A 61 -20.42 15.45 3.61
N ASP A 62 -20.30 15.32 2.30
CA ASP A 62 -19.64 16.30 1.45
C ASP A 62 -20.59 17.49 1.25
N ASP A 63 -20.92 18.21 2.33
CA ASP A 63 -21.50 19.55 2.29
C ASP A 63 -20.37 20.60 2.12
N ILE A 64 -19.42 20.29 1.25
CA ILE A 64 -18.54 21.28 0.67
C ILE A 64 -18.90 21.27 -0.81
N PRO A 65 -19.40 22.39 -1.39
CA PRO A 65 -19.55 22.50 -2.83
C PRO A 65 -18.17 22.37 -3.44
N ARG A 66 -17.78 21.14 -3.76
CA ARG A 66 -16.65 20.88 -4.63
C ARG A 66 -17.19 21.27 -5.98
N GLU A 67 -17.07 22.56 -6.32
CA GLU A 67 -17.34 23.05 -7.67
C GLU A 67 -16.65 22.06 -8.60
N GLU A 68 -17.47 21.23 -9.24
CA GLU A 68 -16.96 20.23 -10.15
C GLU A 68 -16.39 21.03 -11.30
N LEU A 69 -15.08 21.28 -11.23
CA LEU A 69 -14.37 21.99 -12.28
C LEU A 69 -14.82 21.37 -13.60
N PRO A 70 -15.21 22.19 -14.58
CA PRO A 70 -15.66 21.70 -15.87
C PRO A 70 -14.71 20.62 -16.37
N THR A 71 -15.25 19.56 -16.95
CA THR A 71 -14.46 18.40 -17.42
C THR A 71 -13.24 18.84 -18.23
N ASP A 72 -13.40 19.90 -19.02
CA ASP A 72 -12.37 20.53 -19.83
C ASP A 72 -11.21 21.08 -18.99
N VAL A 73 -11.48 21.72 -17.85
CA VAL A 73 -10.44 22.27 -16.97
C VAL A 73 -9.62 21.15 -16.33
N LYS A 74 -10.23 20.00 -16.04
CA LYS A 74 -9.50 18.83 -15.50
C LYS A 74 -8.58 18.25 -16.57
N LEU A 75 -9.08 18.02 -17.78
CA LEU A 75 -8.28 17.54 -18.91
C LEU A 75 -7.11 18.47 -19.21
N LEU A 76 -7.38 19.77 -19.30
CA LEU A 76 -6.38 20.78 -19.60
C LEU A 76 -5.30 20.84 -18.52
N ARG A 77 -5.66 20.69 -17.24
CA ARG A 77 -4.69 20.60 -16.13
C ARG A 77 -3.81 19.36 -16.24
N GLU A 78 -4.38 18.22 -16.64
CA GLU A 78 -3.61 16.98 -16.83
C GLU A 78 -2.63 17.09 -18.00
N GLU A 79 -3.06 17.65 -19.13
CA GLU A 79 -2.21 17.90 -20.29
C GLU A 79 -1.08 18.86 -19.95
N LEU A 80 -1.38 19.96 -19.26
CA LEU A 80 -0.39 20.91 -18.77
C LEU A 80 0.63 20.22 -17.86
N ARG A 81 0.16 19.35 -16.94
CA ARG A 81 1.05 18.57 -16.06
C ARG A 81 1.98 17.66 -16.87
N LYS A 82 1.45 16.95 -17.88
CA LYS A 82 2.23 16.08 -18.78
C LYS A 82 3.28 16.90 -19.56
N ALA A 83 2.89 18.03 -20.13
CA ALA A 83 3.80 18.91 -20.88
C ALA A 83 4.93 19.46 -19.98
N LYS A 84 4.61 19.91 -18.76
CA LYS A 84 5.64 20.35 -17.79
C LYS A 84 6.60 19.23 -17.42
N LEU A 85 6.09 18.02 -17.22
CA LEU A 85 6.93 16.86 -16.90
C LEU A 85 7.85 16.50 -18.07
N HIS A 86 7.33 16.51 -19.29
CA HIS A 86 8.12 16.25 -20.51
C HIS A 86 9.24 17.28 -20.67
N ASN A 87 8.95 18.57 -20.51
CA ASN A 87 9.96 19.62 -20.53
C ASN A 87 11.04 19.43 -19.45
N LYS A 88 10.64 19.07 -18.23
CA LYS A 88 11.59 18.79 -17.14
C LYS A 88 12.51 17.61 -17.48
N LEU A 89 11.96 16.55 -18.08
CA LEU A 89 12.73 15.41 -18.55
C LEU A 89 13.74 15.80 -19.64
N LEU A 90 13.30 16.56 -20.65
CA LEU A 90 14.19 17.03 -21.71
C LEU A 90 15.36 17.85 -21.16
N ASN A 91 15.09 18.78 -20.23
CA ASN A 91 16.14 19.56 -19.59
C ASN A 91 17.11 18.69 -18.79
N ALA A 92 16.61 17.69 -18.05
CA ALA A 92 17.45 16.76 -17.31
C ALA A 92 18.33 15.89 -18.23
N ILE A 93 17.81 15.47 -19.38
CA ILE A 93 18.59 14.74 -20.39
C ILE A 93 19.71 15.65 -20.93
N ILE A 94 19.41 16.93 -21.19
CA ILE A 94 20.41 17.92 -21.61
C ILE A 94 21.49 18.08 -20.52
N ASP A 95 21.10 18.23 -19.25
CA ASP A 95 22.06 18.37 -18.13
C ASP A 95 23.00 17.15 -18.03
N ILE A 96 22.45 15.94 -18.18
CA ILE A 96 23.24 14.70 -18.16
C ILE A 96 24.19 14.66 -19.36
N ALA A 97 23.71 15.01 -20.56
CA ALA A 97 24.52 15.00 -21.77
C ALA A 97 25.65 16.04 -21.71
N GLU A 98 25.39 17.25 -21.22
CA GLU A 98 26.40 18.29 -21.01
C GLU A 98 27.48 17.83 -20.02
N GLY A 99 27.08 17.18 -18.92
CA GLY A 99 28.01 16.60 -17.95
C GLY A 99 28.90 15.49 -18.51
N GLN A 100 28.33 14.60 -19.35
CA GLN A 100 29.06 13.48 -19.96
C GLN A 100 30.00 13.94 -21.08
N LEU A 101 29.52 14.83 -21.96
CA LEU A 101 30.27 15.29 -23.14
C LEU A 101 31.19 16.47 -22.86
N LYS A 102 31.02 17.16 -21.72
CA LYS A 102 31.74 18.40 -21.35
C LYS A 102 31.62 19.50 -22.43
N ILE A 103 30.51 19.51 -23.15
CA ILE A 103 30.14 20.52 -24.15
C ILE A 103 28.86 21.18 -23.67
N ASP A 104 28.76 22.51 -23.79
CA ASP A 104 27.55 23.27 -23.46
C ASP A 104 26.56 23.19 -24.64
N ILE A 105 25.68 22.19 -24.60
CA ILE A 105 24.72 21.85 -25.67
C ILE A 105 23.67 22.96 -25.83
N ARG A 106 23.36 23.70 -24.76
CA ARG A 106 22.44 24.86 -24.81
C ARG A 106 23.05 26.06 -25.53
N LYS A 107 24.36 26.10 -25.73
CA LYS A 107 25.02 27.17 -26.50
C LYS A 107 25.16 26.74 -27.95
N LYS A 108 25.19 27.75 -28.84
CA LYS A 108 25.59 27.51 -30.23
C LYS A 108 27.06 27.09 -30.24
N SER A 109 27.32 25.86 -30.66
CA SER A 109 28.69 25.38 -30.91
C SER A 109 29.21 26.01 -32.21
N GLY A 110 29.86 27.17 -32.10
CA GLY A 110 30.46 27.94 -33.21
C GLY A 110 30.31 29.44 -32.94
N THR A 111 31.36 30.27 -32.96
CA THR A 111 32.47 30.32 -33.93
C THR A 111 33.77 30.78 -33.26
N LYS A 112 34.86 30.03 -33.42
CA LYS A 112 36.24 30.52 -33.39
C LYS A 112 36.97 29.83 -34.53
N GLN A 113 37.63 30.63 -35.38
CA GLN A 113 38.20 30.32 -36.70
C GLN A 113 37.19 30.58 -37.83
#